data_AF-A0A920F2U0-F1
#
_entry.id   AF-A0A920F2U0-F1
#
_cell.length_a   1.000
_cell.length_b   1.000
_cell.length_c   1.000
_cell.angle_alpha   90.00
_cell.angle_beta   90.00
_cell.angle_gamma   90.00
#
_symmetry.space_group_name_H-M   'P 1'
#
loop_
_entity.id
_entity.type
_entity.pdbx_description
1 polymer ?
#
loop_
_entity_poly.entity_id
_entity_poly.type
_entity_poly.pdbx_seq_one_letter_code
_entity_poly.pdbx_strand_id
1 'polypeptide(L)' 'MEEFYTIQGEGYHKGSAAYFVRIGGCDVGCHWCDVKESWDAENTHQPKFQQLSTMQNNTPIQL' A
#
# COMPACT_ATOMS: atom_id res chain seq x y z
N MET A 1 -6.35 -0.77 5.32
CA MET A 1 -4.90 -0.89 5.20
C MET A 1 -4.34 0.18 4.28
N GLU A 2 -4.55 1.45 4.57
CA GLU A 2 -3.78 2.58 4.01
C GLU A 2 -3.48 2.67 2.48
N GLU A 3 -3.77 3.85 1.96
CA GLU A 3 -3.32 4.30 0.66
C GLU A 3 -2.69 5.68 0.83
N PHE A 4 -1.54 5.91 0.21
CA PHE A 4 -0.86 7.19 0.30
C PHE A 4 0.17 7.36 -0.80
N TYR A 5 0.39 8.62 -1.18
CA TYR A 5 1.44 9.02 -2.10
C TYR A 5 2.70 9.40 -1.32
N THR A 6 3.84 8.81 -1.66
CA THR A 6 5.13 9.09 -1.01
C THR A 6 6.31 8.74 -1.94
N ILE A 7 7.52 8.67 -1.39
CA ILE A 7 8.73 8.22 -2.07
C ILE A 7 9.02 6.75 -1.71
N GLN A 8 9.34 5.92 -2.70
CA GLN A 8 9.81 4.55 -2.49
C GLN A 8 11.12 4.57 -1.69
N GLY A 9 11.13 3.90 -0.54
CA GLY A 9 12.27 3.89 0.39
C GLY A 9 13.33 2.83 0.09
N GLU A 10 13.01 1.82 -0.73
CA GLU A 10 13.81 0.60 -0.86
C GLU A 10 13.95 0.10 -2.31
N GLY A 11 14.90 -0.83 -2.50
CA GLY A 11 15.14 -1.52 -3.76
C GLY A 11 15.65 -0.64 -4.91
N TYR A 12 15.46 -1.12 -6.14
CA TYR A 12 15.94 -0.47 -7.37
C TYR A 12 15.26 0.90 -7.61
N HIS A 13 14.01 1.06 -7.21
CA HIS A 13 13.23 2.28 -7.40
C HIS A 13 13.33 3.27 -6.23
N LYS A 14 14.21 3.03 -5.26
CA LYS A 14 14.41 3.92 -4.13
C LYS A 14 14.62 5.37 -4.58
N GLY A 15 13.92 6.31 -3.93
CA GLY A 15 13.96 7.74 -4.25
C GLY A 15 12.94 8.17 -5.32
N SER A 16 12.24 7.23 -5.95
CA SER A 16 11.19 7.54 -6.92
C SER A 16 9.86 7.83 -6.22
N ALA A 17 9.09 8.77 -6.75
CA ALA A 17 7.72 8.99 -6.30
C ALA A 17 6.83 7.79 -6.67
N ALA A 18 5.99 7.36 -5.72
CA ALA A 18 5.11 6.22 -5.89
C ALA A 18 3.83 6.38 -5.07
N TYR A 19 2.75 5.81 -5.59
CA TYR A 19 1.52 5.64 -4.84
C TYR A 19 1.50 4.23 -4.25
N PHE A 20 1.39 4.14 -2.92
CA PHE A 20 1.38 2.87 -2.20
C PHE A 20 -0.06 2.45 -1.90
N VAL A 21 -0.35 1.19 -2.18
CA VAL A 21 -1.58 0.52 -1.78
C VAL A 21 -1.18 -0.71 -0.99
N ARG A 22 -1.53 -0.76 0.29
CA ARG A 22 -1.27 -1.94 1.13
C ARG A 22 -2.59 -2.72 1.28
N ILE A 23 -2.56 -4.05 1.21
CA ILE A 23 -3.77 -4.91 1.25
C ILE A 23 -3.83 -5.90 2.42
N GLY A 24 -5.04 -6.08 2.96
CA GLY A 24 -5.40 -7.00 4.06
C GLY A 24 -5.08 -8.45 3.78
N GLY A 25 -4.50 -9.15 4.76
CA GLY A 25 -4.28 -10.58 4.74
C GLY A 25 -2.82 -10.97 4.59
N CYS A 26 -2.30 -11.78 5.51
CA CYS A 26 -0.99 -12.43 5.39
C CYS A 26 -0.98 -13.74 6.19
N ASP A 27 -0.63 -14.85 5.55
CA ASP A 27 -0.62 -16.20 6.15
C ASP A 27 0.78 -16.68 6.56
N VAL A 28 1.83 -15.89 6.30
CA VAL A 28 3.23 -16.28 6.58
C VAL A 28 3.56 -16.25 8.08
N GLY A 29 2.99 -15.30 8.83
CA GLY A 29 3.17 -15.24 10.28
C GLY A 29 4.57 -14.86 10.77
N CYS A 30 5.33 -14.05 10.01
CA CYS A 30 6.69 -13.64 10.35
C CYS A 30 6.78 -12.93 11.72
N HIS A 31 7.60 -13.45 12.65
CA HIS A 31 7.73 -12.89 14.00
C HIS A 31 8.18 -11.41 14.02
N TRP A 32 9.03 -11.03 13.06
CA TRP A 32 9.62 -9.70 12.89
C TRP A 32 8.86 -8.80 11.90
N CYS A 33 7.60 -9.13 11.57
CA CYS A 33 6.78 -8.22 10.79
C CYS A 33 6.57 -6.92 11.57
N ASP A 34 6.84 -5.80 10.90
CA ASP A 34 6.67 -4.44 11.38
C ASP A 34 5.21 -3.97 11.37
N VAL A 35 4.36 -4.59 10.53
CA VAL A 35 2.93 -4.26 10.37
C VAL A 35 2.04 -5.49 10.61
N LYS A 36 1.99 -6.00 11.85
CA LYS A 36 1.24 -7.22 12.21
C LYS A 36 -0.27 -7.06 12.11
N GLU A 37 -0.77 -5.84 12.26
CA GLU A 37 -2.17 -5.47 12.04
C GLU A 37 -2.63 -5.78 10.61
N SER A 38 -1.71 -6.03 9.68
CA SER A 38 -2.04 -6.35 8.29
C SER A 38 -2.50 -7.80 8.07
N TRP A 39 -2.34 -8.67 9.06
CA TRP A 39 -2.46 -10.13 8.86
C TRP A 39 -3.92 -10.59 8.75
N ASP A 40 -4.83 -9.96 9.47
CA ASP A 40 -6.23 -10.36 9.54
C ASP A 40 -7.01 -9.76 8.36
N ALA A 41 -7.35 -10.58 7.38
CA ALA A 41 -8.09 -10.13 6.20
C ALA A 41 -9.52 -9.66 6.51
N GLU A 42 -10.15 -10.18 7.57
CA GLU A 42 -11.55 -9.88 7.92
C GLU A 42 -11.66 -8.58 8.70
N ASN A 43 -10.70 -8.34 9.61
CA ASN A 43 -10.69 -7.13 10.44
C ASN A 43 -9.91 -5.97 9.81
N THR A 44 -9.27 -6.18 8.66
CA THR A 44 -8.55 -5.11 7.97
C THR A 44 -9.38 -4.48 6.85
N HIS A 45 -9.60 -3.16 6.93
CA HIS A 45 -10.28 -2.40 5.88
C HIS A 45 -9.58 -2.56 4.53
N GLN A 46 -10.27 -3.12 3.54
CA GLN A 46 -9.76 -3.28 2.18
C GLN A 46 -10.10 -2.05 1.32
N PRO A 47 -9.13 -1.42 0.64
CA PRO A 47 -9.42 -0.35 -0.31
C PRO A 47 -10.32 -0.91 -1.43
N LYS A 48 -11.40 -0.19 -1.75
CA LYS A 48 -12.36 -0.64 -2.76
C LYS A 48 -11.73 -0.43 -4.14
N PHE A 49 -11.92 -1.38 -5.06
CA PHE A 49 -11.36 -1.34 -6.42
C PHE A 49 -11.65 -0.01 -7.17
N GLN A 50 -12.77 0.64 -6.86
CA GLN A 50 -13.19 1.91 -7.45
C GLN A 50 -12.34 3.11 -6.99
N GLN A 51 -11.57 3.01 -5.90
CA GLN A 51 -10.61 4.02 -5.49
C GLN A 51 -9.32 3.95 -6.32
N LEU A 52 -8.92 2.78 -6.82
CA LEU A 52 -7.68 2.60 -7.60
C LEU A 52 -7.68 3.43 -8.90
N SER A 53 -8.83 3.59 -9.54
CA SER A 53 -8.99 4.43 -10.74
C SER A 53 -8.82 5.91 -10.46
N THR A 54 -9.16 6.37 -9.26
CA THR A 54 -9.01 7.76 -8.83
C THR A 54 -7.58 8.09 -8.39
N MET A 55 -6.78 7.06 -8.02
CA MET A 55 -5.39 7.23 -7.56
C MET A 55 -4.44 7.65 -8.69
N GLN A 56 -4.62 7.14 -9.91
CA GLN A 56 -3.84 7.60 -11.07
C GLN A 56 -4.02 9.10 -11.31
N ASN A 57 -5.25 9.60 -11.12
CA ASN A 57 -5.59 10.99 -11.38
C ASN A 57 -5.16 11.96 -10.26
N ASN A 58 -4.85 11.46 -9.06
CA ASN A 58 -4.43 12.27 -7.91
C ASN A 58 -2.93 12.23 -7.65
N THR A 59 -2.14 11.55 -8.49
CA THR A 59 -0.69 11.68 -8.44
C THR A 59 -0.30 13.07 -8.98
N PRO A 60 0.48 13.88 -8.25
CA PRO A 60 0.86 15.24 -8.68
C PRO A 60 1.78 15.25 -9.91
N ILE A 61 2.22 14.07 -10.38
CA ILE A 61 2.99 13.86 -11.60
C ILE A 61 2.06 13.11 -12.57
N GLN A 62 1.05 13.79 -13.09
CA GLN A 62 0.35 13.30 -14.27
C GLN A 62 1.31 13.44 -15.47
N LEU A 63 1.55 12.33 -16.20
CA LEU A 63 2.12 12.33 -17.55
C LEU A 63 1.05 12.75 -18.56
#